data_AF-A0A067BI91-F1
#
_entry.id   AF-A0A067BI91-F1
#
_cell.length_a   1.000
_cell.length_b   1.000
_cell.length_c   1.000
_cell.angle_alpha   90.00
_cell.angle_beta   90.00
_cell.angle_gamma   90.00
#
_symmetry.space_group_name_H-M   'P 1'
#
loop_
_entity.id
_entity.type
_entity.pdbx_description
1 polymer ?
#
loop_
_entity_poly.entity_id
_entity_poly.type
_entity_poly.pdbx_seq_one_letter_code
_entity_poly.pdbx_strand_id
1 'polypeptide(L)'
;MALQRLVTSVQMELAAHGACDHDHDHEADELNDALWHACPKSKVTPSRKKIRNNDPSKRLKNIVHLQSCEHCGTKKLRHRLCMDCFKKGTYFTS
;
A
#
# COMPACT_ATOMS: atom_id res chain seq x y z
N MET A 1 15.39 -49.15 28.38
CA MET A 1 14.02 -49.32 28.90
C MET A 1 13.31 -48.00 29.25
N ALA A 2 13.98 -46.83 29.26
CA ALA A 2 13.31 -45.54 29.56
C ALA A 2 12.80 -44.78 28.30
N LEU A 3 13.43 -44.97 27.13
CA LEU A 3 13.08 -44.24 25.90
C LEU A 3 11.81 -44.74 25.19
N GLN A 4 11.38 -45.99 25.41
CA GLN A 4 10.20 -46.55 24.75
C GLN A 4 8.87 -46.01 25.33
N ARG A 5 8.88 -45.40 26.52
CA ARG A 5 7.67 -44.90 27.20
C ARG A 5 7.23 -43.49 26.79
N LEU A 6 8.12 -42.68 26.22
CA LEU A 6 7.78 -41.32 25.79
C LEU A 6 7.07 -41.29 24.44
N VAL A 7 7.24 -42.32 23.61
CA VAL A 7 6.57 -42.37 22.29
C VAL A 7 5.08 -42.70 22.44
N THR A 8 4.71 -43.50 23.44
CA THR A 8 3.30 -43.87 23.70
C THR A 8 2.45 -42.76 24.31
N SER A 9 3.05 -41.75 24.95
CA SER A 9 2.28 -40.61 25.49
C SER A 9 1.90 -39.59 24.41
N VAL A 10 2.63 -39.54 23.29
CA VAL A 10 2.33 -38.60 22.20
C VAL A 10 1.16 -39.07 21.33
N GLN A 11 0.84 -40.38 21.35
CA GLN A 11 -0.14 -40.97 20.43
C GLN A 11 -1.59 -41.05 20.94
N MET A 12 -1.88 -40.63 22.18
CA MET A 12 -3.24 -40.69 22.75
C MET A 12 -4.00 -39.36 22.75
N GLU A 13 -3.39 -38.23 22.43
CA GLU A 13 -4.12 -36.95 22.34
C GLU A 13 -4.72 -36.66 20.96
N LEU A 14 -4.52 -37.57 19.99
CA LEU A 14 -5.03 -37.42 18.62
C LEU A 14 -6.46 -37.96 18.41
N ALA A 15 -7.19 -38.27 19.48
CA ALA A 15 -8.50 -38.93 19.43
C ALA A 15 -9.62 -38.16 20.15
N ALA A 16 -9.57 -36.83 20.12
CA ALA A 16 -10.71 -35.98 20.48
C ALA A 16 -11.24 -35.24 19.24
N HIS A 17 -11.72 -36.01 18.26
CA HIS A 17 -12.67 -35.48 17.29
C HIS A 17 -14.05 -35.46 17.95
N GLY A 18 -14.58 -34.26 18.21
CA GLY A 18 -15.98 -34.12 18.62
C GLY A 18 -16.29 -32.87 19.46
N ALA A 19 -15.93 -31.68 19.01
CA ALA A 19 -16.59 -30.45 19.43
C ALA A 19 -16.70 -29.52 18.22
N CYS A 20 -17.95 -29.15 17.95
CA CYS A 20 -18.48 -28.28 16.90
C CYS A 20 -17.52 -27.23 16.30
N ASP A 21 -17.28 -27.36 15.00
CA ASP A 21 -16.92 -26.27 14.10
C ASP A 21 -18.03 -25.18 14.08
N HIS A 22 -17.99 -24.24 15.03
CA HIS A 22 -18.75 -22.98 14.97
C HIS A 22 -17.85 -21.73 15.08
N ASP A 23 -16.54 -21.89 15.19
CA ASP A 23 -15.66 -20.81 15.65
C ASP A 23 -14.94 -20.01 14.54
N HIS A 24 -15.31 -20.20 13.26
CA HIS A 24 -14.69 -19.43 12.16
C HIS A 24 -15.47 -18.16 11.79
N ASP A 25 -16.77 -18.12 12.07
CA ASP A 25 -17.63 -16.97 11.76
C ASP A 25 -17.58 -15.91 12.89
N HIS A 26 -17.36 -16.33 14.15
CA HIS A 26 -17.36 -15.44 15.32
C HIS A 26 -16.15 -14.50 15.37
N GLU A 27 -14.94 -15.00 15.04
CA GLU A 27 -13.72 -14.17 14.99
C GLU A 27 -13.78 -13.11 13.87
N ALA A 28 -14.40 -13.44 12.74
CA ALA A 28 -14.58 -12.49 11.64
C ALA A 28 -15.61 -11.40 11.98
N ASP A 29 -16.66 -11.74 12.73
CA ASP A 29 -17.63 -10.78 13.25
C ASP A 29 -17.04 -9.88 14.34
N GLU A 30 -16.23 -10.41 15.26
CA GLU A 30 -15.52 -9.62 16.28
C GLU A 30 -14.46 -8.67 15.68
N LEU A 31 -13.70 -9.11 14.67
CA LEU A 31 -12.77 -8.25 13.92
C LEU A 31 -13.50 -7.15 13.14
N ASN A 32 -14.66 -7.47 12.56
CA ASN A 32 -15.50 -6.47 11.91
C ASN A 32 -16.02 -5.44 12.92
N ASP A 33 -16.50 -5.88 14.08
CA ASP A 33 -17.00 -5.00 15.14
C ASP A 33 -15.90 -4.06 15.67
N ALA A 34 -14.68 -4.58 15.87
CA ALA A 34 -13.53 -3.78 16.25
C ALA A 34 -13.17 -2.71 15.20
N LEU A 35 -13.34 -3.01 13.90
CA LEU A 35 -13.10 -2.07 12.82
C LEU A 35 -14.18 -0.98 12.74
N TRP A 36 -15.46 -1.32 13.00
CA TRP A 36 -16.55 -0.34 13.08
C TRP A 36 -16.38 0.65 14.23
N HIS A 37 -15.76 0.22 15.33
CA HIS A 37 -15.42 1.06 16.47
C HIS A 37 -14.07 1.79 16.36
N ALA A 38 -13.30 1.54 15.29
CA ALA A 38 -12.01 2.17 15.05
C ALA A 38 -12.17 3.64 14.62
N CYS A 39 -12.41 4.53 15.58
CA CYS A 39 -12.40 5.97 15.40
C CYS A 39 -11.08 6.57 15.89
N PRO A 40 -10.52 7.59 15.21
CA PRO A 40 -9.39 8.36 15.75
C PRO A 40 -9.73 8.88 17.15
N LYS A 41 -9.01 8.40 18.16
CA LYS A 41 -9.31 8.71 19.57
C LYS A 41 -9.26 10.21 19.88
N SER A 42 -8.42 10.96 19.18
CA SER A 42 -8.24 12.40 19.41
C SER A 42 -7.83 13.16 18.16
N LYS A 43 -8.06 14.47 18.18
CA LYS A 43 -7.68 15.38 17.11
C LYS A 43 -6.15 15.51 17.03
N VAL A 44 -5.60 15.31 15.84
CA VAL A 44 -4.17 15.53 15.59
C VAL A 44 -3.86 17.03 15.65
N THR A 45 -2.83 17.39 16.42
CA THR A 45 -2.43 18.79 16.57
C THR A 45 -1.94 19.39 15.25
N PRO A 46 -2.11 20.70 15.01
CA PRO A 46 -1.64 21.35 13.78
C PRO A 46 -0.14 21.15 13.53
N SER A 47 0.69 21.15 14.59
CA SER A 47 2.13 20.89 14.51
C SER A 47 2.43 19.50 13.94
N ARG A 48 1.79 18.45 14.47
CA ARG A 48 1.95 17.07 13.98
C ARG A 48 1.48 16.90 12.53
N LYS A 49 0.37 17.53 12.17
CA LYS A 49 -0.12 17.55 10.78
C LYS A 49 0.87 18.24 9.85
N LYS A 50 1.46 19.38 10.27
CA LYS A 50 2.45 20.13 9.49
C LYS A 50 3.70 19.30 9.22
N ILE A 51 4.24 18.61 10.22
CA ILE A 51 5.43 17.73 10.04
C ILE A 51 5.11 16.60 9.07
N ARG A 52 4.00 15.87 9.28
CA ARG A 52 3.61 14.74 8.41
C ARG A 52 3.37 15.14 6.96
N ASN A 53 2.88 16.35 6.72
CA ASN A 53 2.58 16.85 5.38
C ASN A 53 3.81 17.46 4.68
N ASN A 54 4.74 18.05 5.44
CA ASN A 54 5.96 18.67 4.89
C ASN A 54 7.17 17.71 4.88
N ASP A 55 6.93 16.42 5.16
CA ASP A 55 7.96 15.39 5.05
C ASP A 55 8.67 15.47 3.68
N PRO A 56 10.02 15.44 3.61
CA PRO A 56 10.77 15.54 2.36
C PRO A 56 10.36 14.51 1.30
N SER A 57 9.84 13.36 1.72
CA SER A 57 9.38 12.28 0.85
C SER A 57 8.11 12.66 0.07
N LYS A 58 7.24 13.49 0.67
CA LYS A 58 5.96 13.94 0.09
C LYS A 58 6.07 15.29 -0.60
N ARG A 59 7.17 16.00 -0.40
CA ARG A 59 7.38 17.31 -1.00
C ARG A 59 7.53 17.17 -2.51
N LEU A 60 6.91 18.09 -3.26
CA LEU A 60 7.05 18.15 -4.70
C LEU A 60 8.52 18.37 -5.05
N LYS A 61 9.12 17.39 -5.73
CA LYS A 61 10.50 17.47 -6.22
C LYS A 61 10.52 18.29 -7.50
N ASN A 62 11.51 19.17 -7.63
CA ASN A 62 11.67 19.97 -8.83
C ASN A 62 11.97 19.08 -10.04
N ILE A 63 11.29 19.34 -11.16
CA ILE A 63 11.48 18.60 -12.40
C ILE A 63 12.73 19.14 -13.10
N VAL A 64 13.82 18.38 -13.06
CA VAL A 64 15.12 18.78 -13.67
C VAL A 64 15.24 18.43 -15.15
N HIS A 65 14.37 17.55 -15.66
CA HIS A 65 14.48 16.98 -17.01
C HIS A 65 13.62 17.71 -18.05
N LEU A 66 13.52 19.04 -17.95
CA LEU A 66 12.93 19.89 -18.99
C LEU A 66 13.99 20.21 -20.04
N GLN A 67 13.66 20.02 -21.31
CA GLN A 67 14.51 20.32 -22.47
C GLN A 67 13.73 21.21 -23.45
N SER A 68 14.40 22.03 -24.26
CA SER A 68 13.72 22.79 -25.32
C SER A 68 13.33 21.85 -26.48
N CYS A 69 12.18 22.13 -27.10
CA CYS A 69 11.79 21.47 -28.35
C CYS A 69 12.56 22.07 -29.53
N GLU A 70 13.04 21.22 -30.43
CA GLU A 70 13.81 21.62 -31.63
C GLU A 70 13.00 22.43 -32.65
N HIS A 71 11.68 22.21 -32.73
CA HIS A 71 10.84 22.89 -33.73
C HIS A 71 10.24 24.20 -33.24
N CYS A 72 9.68 24.20 -32.02
CA CYS A 72 8.94 25.36 -31.49
C CYS A 72 9.63 26.09 -30.34
N GLY A 73 10.75 25.56 -29.81
CA GLY A 73 11.45 26.14 -28.67
C GLY A 73 10.74 26.02 -27.32
N THR A 74 9.49 25.52 -27.26
CA THR A 74 8.79 25.32 -25.98
C THR A 74 9.41 24.19 -25.16
N LYS A 75 9.36 24.32 -23.83
CA LYS A 75 9.96 23.32 -22.93
C LYS A 75 9.12 22.05 -22.93
N LYS A 76 9.75 20.93 -23.27
CA LYS A 76 9.20 19.57 -23.22
C LYS A 76 9.89 18.73 -22.14
N LEU A 77 9.24 17.66 -21.70
CA LEU A 77 9.86 16.64 -20.87
C LEU A 77 10.81 15.77 -21.71
N ARG A 78 11.89 15.31 -21.11
CA ARG A 78 12.79 14.31 -21.74
C ARG A 78 11.99 13.03 -22.10
N HIS A 79 12.22 12.50 -23.29
CA HIS A 79 11.54 11.31 -23.86
C HIS A 79 10.04 11.46 -24.15
N ARG A 80 9.50 12.68 -24.21
CA ARG A 80 8.12 12.92 -24.71
C ARG A 80 8.14 13.85 -25.93
N LEU A 81 7.19 13.64 -26.84
CA LEU A 81 6.92 14.59 -27.92
C LEU A 81 6.41 15.91 -27.33
N CYS A 82 6.71 17.02 -28.00
CA CYS A 82 6.20 18.32 -27.59
C CYS A 82 4.67 18.35 -27.82
N MET A 83 3.91 18.68 -26.78
CA MET A 83 2.44 18.74 -26.85
C MET A 83 1.97 19.80 -27.85
N ASP A 84 2.68 20.93 -27.96
CA ASP A 84 2.33 22.01 -28.89
C ASP A 84 2.55 21.61 -30.35
N CYS A 85 3.68 20.98 -30.65
CA CYS A 85 3.99 20.47 -31.99
C CYS A 85 3.08 19.29 -32.37
N PHE A 86 2.75 18.42 -31.41
CA PHE A 86 1.80 17.33 -31.62
C PHE A 86 0.41 17.88 -31.98
N LYS A 87 -0.07 18.89 -31.25
CA LYS A 87 -1.37 19.52 -31.53
C LYS A 87 -1.43 20.22 -32.89
N LYS A 88 -0.31 20.78 -33.34
CA LYS A 88 -0.18 21.42 -34.66
C LYS A 88 -0.02 20.42 -35.81
N GLY A 89 0.20 19.14 -35.52
CA GLY A 89 0.38 18.10 -36.53
C GLY A 89 1.73 18.14 -37.28
N THR A 90 2.71 18.92 -36.79
CA THR A 90 3.97 19.16 -37.52
C THR A 90 4.86 17.92 -37.66
N TYR A 91 4.65 16.89 -36.85
CA TYR A 91 5.39 15.63 -36.92
C TYR A 91 4.85 14.65 -37.96
N PHE A 92 3.62 14.86 -38.46
CA PHE A 92 2.94 13.92 -39.35
C PHE A 92 2.95 14.34 -40.81
N THR A 93 3.24 15.61 -41.09
CA THR A 93 3.38 16.13 -42.44
C THR A 93 4.84 15.93 -42.90
N SER A 94 5.13 14.74 -43.44
CA SER A 94 6.34 14.48 -44.23
C SER A 94 6.08 14.85 -45.68
#